data_AF-A0A4R7W1N4-F1
#
_entry.id   AF-A0A4R7W1N4-F1
#
_cell.length_a   1.000
_cell.length_b   1.000
_cell.length_c   1.000
_cell.angle_alpha   90.00
_cell.angle_beta   90.00
_cell.angle_gamma   90.00
#
_symmetry.space_group_name_H-M   'P 1'
#
loop_
_entity.id
_entity.type
_entity.pdbx_description
1 polymer ?
#
loop_
_entity_poly.entity_id
_entity_poly.type
_entity_poly.pdbx_seq_one_letter_code
_entity_poly.pdbx_strand_id
1 'polypeptide(L)'
;MLLREGHLRSAVARLDEAVAGLRVHGAAGINYEVGSLADQLPEIRAWLGTLTGDPDWARYFYNAYVEFALALAAALPAGDTEGVERTADGWHVASGRPVIWFGDARFDADLTLDGPLVVLGDLTVDGLLSDGDVDRSFLVVTGKLRTRALLSGAFDLVLGDLHADVVVCFNNDGGLGVGGDLVTELFVQDDHSYEVTGAMRVRLPVLDWPADDTELDPVTAADAAAWLPPGYLADDELDTWRILRETAAGHSPLLAEPRH
;
A
#
# COMPACT_ATOMS: atom_id res chain seq x y z
N MET A 1 11.01 -21.64 9.62
CA MET A 1 12.06 -21.53 10.65
C MET A 1 11.46 -20.83 11.88
N LEU A 2 11.63 -21.34 13.11
CA LEU A 2 11.08 -20.70 14.33
C LEU A 2 11.81 -19.37 14.62
N LEU A 3 11.05 -18.31 14.96
CA LEU A 3 11.57 -17.03 15.45
C LEU A 3 12.45 -17.28 16.69
N ARG A 4 13.68 -16.75 16.69
CA ARG A 4 14.62 -16.84 17.82
C ARG A 4 14.65 -15.51 18.55
N GLU A 5 14.86 -15.54 19.87
CA GLU A 5 14.93 -14.37 20.75
C GLU A 5 15.88 -13.26 20.25
N GLY A 6 16.99 -13.65 19.58
CA GLY A 6 17.92 -12.71 18.96
C GLY A 6 17.34 -11.93 17.77
N HIS A 7 16.41 -12.51 17.01
CA HIS A 7 15.74 -11.83 15.89
C HIS A 7 14.78 -10.74 16.40
N LEU A 8 14.05 -11.02 17.48
CA LEU A 8 13.14 -10.06 18.13
C LEU A 8 13.91 -8.88 18.75
N ARG A 9 15.08 -9.11 19.34
CA ARG A 9 15.90 -8.02 19.91
C ARG A 9 16.45 -7.08 18.84
N SER A 10 16.87 -7.62 17.68
CA SER A 10 17.26 -6.79 16.54
C SER A 10 16.07 -6.08 15.89
N ALA A 11 14.86 -6.64 16.03
CA ALA A 11 13.63 -6.01 15.58
C ALA A 11 13.38 -4.67 16.26
N VAL A 12 13.47 -4.65 17.58
CA VAL A 12 13.18 -3.45 18.37
C VAL A 12 14.15 -2.33 18.00
N ALA A 13 15.43 -2.63 17.79
CA ALA A 13 16.42 -1.64 17.36
C ALA A 13 16.16 -1.10 15.94
N ARG A 14 15.78 -1.96 14.99
CA ARG A 14 15.46 -1.54 13.61
C ARG A 14 14.13 -0.80 13.54
N LEU A 15 13.15 -1.17 14.36
CA LEU A 15 11.89 -0.45 14.52
C LEU A 15 12.16 0.96 15.05
N ASP A 16 13.07 1.11 16.01
CA ASP A 16 13.48 2.42 16.53
C ASP A 16 14.16 3.29 15.47
N GLU A 17 14.98 2.71 14.60
CA GLU A 17 15.57 3.39 13.43
C GLU A 17 14.52 3.77 12.38
N ALA A 18 13.60 2.87 12.06
CA ALA A 18 12.51 3.12 11.10
C ALA A 18 11.58 4.23 11.60
N VAL A 19 11.20 4.19 12.88
CA VAL A 19 10.43 5.25 13.56
C VAL A 19 11.20 6.57 13.58
N ALA A 20 12.51 6.54 13.79
CA ALA A 20 13.32 7.75 13.72
C ALA A 20 13.32 8.33 12.30
N GLY A 21 13.39 7.50 11.25
CA GLY A 21 13.22 7.92 9.86
C GLY A 21 11.84 8.52 9.58
N LEU A 22 10.77 7.85 10.02
CA LEU A 22 9.38 8.31 9.91
C LEU A 22 9.16 9.69 10.55
N ARG A 23 9.79 9.95 11.70
CA ARG A 23 9.75 11.26 12.38
C ARG A 23 10.49 12.36 11.62
N VAL A 24 11.57 12.02 10.92
CA VAL A 24 12.31 12.97 10.07
C VAL A 24 11.49 13.34 8.83
N HIS A 25 10.64 12.44 8.35
CA HIS A 25 9.81 12.63 7.16
C HIS A 25 8.36 13.08 7.45
N GLY A 26 7.99 13.35 8.70
CA GLY A 26 6.65 13.85 9.06
C GLY A 26 5.56 12.78 9.16
N ALA A 27 5.80 11.56 8.68
CA ALA A 27 4.85 10.44 8.68
C ALA A 27 4.51 9.89 10.07
N ALA A 28 5.23 10.30 11.13
CA ALA A 28 4.90 9.93 12.51
C ALA A 28 3.64 10.63 13.06
N GLY A 29 3.08 11.60 12.32
CA GLY A 29 1.84 12.31 12.66
C GLY A 29 0.60 11.80 11.92
N ILE A 30 0.73 10.72 11.14
CA ILE A 30 -0.37 10.09 10.41
C ILE A 30 -1.35 9.50 11.42
N ASN A 31 -2.59 10.02 11.44
CA ASN A 31 -3.61 9.64 12.41
C ASN A 31 -4.53 8.60 11.76
N TYR A 32 -4.22 7.33 11.97
CA TYR A 32 -5.18 6.26 11.72
C TYR A 32 -6.34 6.37 12.72
N GLU A 33 -7.52 5.80 12.42
CA GLU A 33 -8.71 5.78 13.31
C GLU A 33 -8.43 5.28 14.76
N VAL A 34 -7.24 4.73 15.00
CA VAL A 34 -6.77 4.11 16.25
C VAL A 34 -5.68 4.91 17.01
N GLY A 35 -5.22 6.06 16.51
CA GLY A 35 -4.22 6.95 17.16
C GLY A 35 -2.88 7.05 16.42
N SER A 36 -1.87 7.72 17.03
CA SER A 36 -0.56 7.93 16.40
C SER A 36 0.43 6.80 16.69
N LEU A 37 1.37 6.54 15.76
CA LEU A 37 2.46 5.55 15.91
C LEU A 37 3.27 5.73 17.20
N ALA A 38 3.43 6.97 17.64
CA ALA A 38 4.15 7.28 18.87
C ALA A 38 3.43 6.74 20.13
N ASP A 39 2.10 6.71 20.10
CA ASP A 39 1.26 6.31 21.23
C ASP A 39 1.14 4.79 21.35
N GLN A 40 1.19 4.08 20.22
CA GLN A 40 1.05 2.63 20.15
C GLN A 40 2.38 1.86 20.26
N LEU A 41 3.51 2.52 20.00
CA LEU A 41 4.88 1.98 20.12
C LEU A 41 5.17 1.20 21.43
N PRO A 42 4.76 1.67 22.61
CA PRO A 42 4.94 0.92 23.86
C PRO A 42 4.20 -0.42 23.88
N GLU A 43 2.99 -0.47 23.31
CA GLU A 43 2.13 -1.65 23.28
C GLU A 43 2.64 -2.67 22.26
N ILE A 44 3.10 -2.22 21.09
CA ILE A 44 3.79 -3.04 20.09
C ILE A 44 5.07 -3.66 20.66
N ARG A 45 5.89 -2.89 21.38
CA ARG A 45 7.09 -3.40 22.06
C ARG A 45 6.75 -4.44 23.12
N ALA A 46 5.70 -4.19 23.92
CA ALA A 46 5.23 -5.14 24.92
C ALA A 46 4.75 -6.43 24.25
N TRP A 47 3.99 -6.32 23.17
CA TRP A 47 3.44 -7.43 22.40
C TRP A 47 4.53 -8.27 21.69
N LEU A 48 5.52 -7.64 21.04
CA LEU A 48 6.70 -8.34 20.52
C LEU A 48 7.44 -9.14 21.60
N GLY A 49 7.43 -8.64 22.85
CA GLY A 49 7.94 -9.36 24.01
C GLY A 49 7.09 -10.57 24.41
N THR A 50 5.80 -10.60 24.07
CA THR A 50 4.88 -11.71 24.36
C THR A 50 4.86 -12.81 23.28
N LEU A 51 5.27 -12.50 22.04
CA LEU A 51 5.34 -13.45 20.93
C LEU A 51 6.34 -14.60 21.10
N THR A 52 7.16 -14.58 22.15
CA THR A 52 7.96 -15.73 22.55
C THR A 52 7.07 -16.81 23.17
N GLY A 53 6.28 -17.54 22.37
CA GLY A 53 5.59 -18.74 22.85
C GLY A 53 4.34 -19.21 22.12
N ASP A 54 3.73 -18.43 21.22
CA ASP A 54 2.42 -18.77 20.63
C ASP A 54 2.48 -18.98 19.11
N PRO A 55 2.17 -20.19 18.59
CA PRO A 55 2.18 -20.49 17.16
C PRO A 55 0.98 -19.94 16.37
N ASP A 56 -0.09 -19.48 17.02
CA ASP A 56 -1.35 -19.05 16.37
C ASP A 56 -1.48 -17.51 16.25
N TRP A 57 -0.35 -16.79 16.35
CA TRP A 57 -0.25 -15.32 16.30
C TRP A 57 -1.00 -14.68 15.12
N ALA A 58 -1.09 -15.36 13.97
CA ALA A 58 -1.79 -14.94 12.75
C ALA A 58 -3.27 -14.51 12.96
N ARG A 59 -3.90 -14.89 14.07
CA ARG A 59 -5.31 -14.62 14.35
C ARG A 59 -5.60 -13.28 15.04
N TYR A 60 -4.57 -12.61 15.56
CA TYR A 60 -4.68 -11.36 16.32
C TYR A 60 -4.53 -10.09 15.46
N PHE A 61 -4.53 -10.25 14.14
CA PHE A 61 -4.09 -9.28 13.14
C PHE A 61 -5.07 -8.14 12.85
N TYR A 62 -6.28 -8.19 13.43
CA TYR A 62 -7.43 -7.47 12.88
C TYR A 62 -7.49 -5.95 13.16
N ASN A 63 -6.54 -5.33 13.88
CA ASN A 63 -6.73 -3.93 14.36
C ASN A 63 -5.47 -3.03 14.47
N ALA A 64 -4.30 -3.39 13.91
CA ALA A 64 -3.09 -2.55 14.02
C ALA A 64 -2.13 -2.78 12.83
N TYR A 65 -2.36 -2.12 11.70
CA TYR A 65 -1.92 -2.68 10.41
C TYR A 65 -0.57 -2.16 9.87
N VAL A 66 -0.19 -0.91 10.09
CA VAL A 66 1.07 -0.34 9.58
C VAL A 66 2.25 -0.54 10.55
N GLU A 67 1.96 -0.32 11.82
CA GLU A 67 2.94 -0.26 12.90
C GLU A 67 3.47 -1.66 13.26
N PHE A 68 2.62 -2.65 13.06
CA PHE A 68 2.90 -4.06 13.13
C PHE A 68 3.75 -4.56 11.97
N ALA A 69 3.48 -4.10 10.73
CA ALA A 69 4.21 -4.53 9.56
C ALA A 69 5.70 -4.08 9.63
N LEU A 70 5.94 -2.88 10.16
CA LEU A 70 7.30 -2.40 10.49
C LEU A 70 7.94 -3.21 11.63
N ALA A 71 7.20 -3.56 12.67
CA ALA A 71 7.66 -4.41 13.77
C ALA A 71 8.00 -5.85 13.31
N LEU A 72 7.23 -6.40 12.38
CA LEU A 72 7.37 -7.72 11.80
C LEU A 72 8.56 -7.81 10.82
N ALA A 73 8.71 -6.79 9.95
CA ALA A 73 9.86 -6.62 9.08
C ALA A 73 11.19 -6.60 9.84
N ALA A 74 11.16 -5.96 11.01
CA ALA A 74 12.30 -5.87 11.90
C ALA A 74 12.58 -7.22 12.61
N ALA A 75 11.53 -7.99 12.93
CA ALA A 75 11.59 -9.23 13.72
C ALA A 75 11.95 -10.49 12.93
N LEU A 76 11.78 -10.47 11.62
CA LEU A 76 12.06 -11.62 10.78
C LEU A 76 13.54 -11.63 10.31
N PRO A 77 14.14 -12.83 10.18
CA PRO A 77 15.51 -12.99 9.72
C PRO A 77 15.64 -12.52 8.27
N ALA A 78 16.77 -11.90 7.95
CA ALA A 78 16.98 -11.36 6.62
C ALA A 78 17.13 -12.46 5.55
N GLY A 79 16.50 -12.26 4.39
CA GLY A 79 16.83 -12.98 3.16
C GLY A 79 15.87 -14.09 2.73
N ASP A 80 14.58 -14.01 3.04
CA ASP A 80 13.60 -14.97 2.53
C ASP A 80 12.72 -14.34 1.43
N THR A 81 13.16 -14.45 0.18
CA THR A 81 12.29 -14.23 -0.99
C THR A 81 11.53 -15.50 -1.38
N GLU A 82 11.65 -16.59 -0.59
CA GLU A 82 10.83 -17.79 -0.76
C GLU A 82 9.37 -17.39 -0.53
N GLY A 83 8.52 -17.65 -1.52
CA GLY A 83 7.14 -17.16 -1.55
C GLY A 83 6.87 -16.11 -2.61
N VAL A 84 7.88 -15.63 -3.35
CA VAL A 84 7.66 -14.87 -4.58
C VAL A 84 7.87 -15.79 -5.79
N GLU A 85 6.85 -15.94 -6.62
CA GLU A 85 6.92 -16.76 -7.83
C GLU A 85 6.45 -16.01 -9.07
N ARG A 86 6.99 -16.42 -10.22
CA ARG A 86 6.56 -15.91 -11.52
C ARG A 86 5.72 -16.95 -12.23
N THR A 87 4.53 -16.55 -12.64
CA THR A 87 3.55 -17.35 -13.35
C THR A 87 3.37 -16.80 -14.78
N ALA A 88 2.33 -17.25 -15.49
CA ALA A 88 2.01 -16.76 -16.82
C ALA A 88 1.33 -15.37 -16.80
N ASP A 89 0.67 -15.01 -15.70
CA ASP A 89 -0.08 -13.77 -15.51
C ASP A 89 0.67 -12.70 -14.73
N GLY A 90 1.81 -13.02 -14.10
CA GLY A 90 2.66 -12.03 -13.46
C GLY A 90 3.55 -12.61 -12.38
N TRP A 91 3.85 -11.78 -11.40
CA TRP A 91 4.52 -12.14 -10.16
C TRP A 91 3.49 -12.26 -9.04
N HIS A 92 3.67 -13.26 -8.18
CA HIS A 92 2.76 -13.53 -7.08
C HIS A 92 3.53 -13.67 -5.78
N VAL A 93 3.06 -12.99 -4.74
CA VAL A 93 3.49 -13.21 -3.36
C VAL A 93 2.51 -14.19 -2.72
N ALA A 94 3.00 -15.37 -2.38
CA ALA A 94 2.21 -16.47 -1.87
C ALA A 94 1.55 -16.14 -0.52
N SER A 95 0.36 -16.67 -0.33
CA SER A 95 -0.38 -16.57 0.93
C SER A 95 0.29 -17.31 2.09
N GLY A 96 -0.04 -16.88 3.31
CA GLY A 96 0.22 -17.62 4.55
C GLY A 96 1.50 -17.23 5.30
N ARG A 97 2.47 -16.55 4.67
CA ARG A 97 3.62 -15.94 5.37
C ARG A 97 4.03 -14.61 4.73
N PRO A 98 4.43 -13.61 5.54
CA PRO A 98 5.05 -12.40 5.02
C PRO A 98 6.33 -12.71 4.25
N VAL A 99 6.49 -12.10 3.08
CA VAL A 99 7.75 -12.04 2.35
C VAL A 99 8.47 -10.74 2.70
N ILE A 100 9.79 -10.82 2.95
CA ILE A 100 10.62 -9.63 3.18
C ILE A 100 11.71 -9.56 2.12
N TRP A 101 11.63 -8.51 1.33
CA TRP A 101 12.61 -8.15 0.33
C TRP A 101 13.61 -7.14 0.89
N PHE A 102 14.90 -7.47 0.82
CA PHE A 102 15.97 -6.60 1.29
C PHE A 102 16.54 -5.77 0.14
N GLY A 103 16.56 -4.44 0.31
CA GLY A 103 16.95 -3.52 -0.75
C GLY A 103 15.86 -3.34 -1.79
N ASP A 104 16.25 -2.82 -2.95
CA ASP A 104 15.30 -2.46 -4.00
C ASP A 104 14.74 -3.71 -4.70
N ALA A 105 13.44 -3.67 -4.98
CA ALA A 105 12.69 -4.71 -5.68
C ALA A 105 12.18 -4.19 -7.02
N ARG A 106 12.31 -5.01 -8.08
CA ARG A 106 11.78 -4.69 -9.39
C ARG A 106 11.07 -5.89 -10.00
N PHE A 107 9.84 -5.67 -10.45
CA PHE A 107 9.00 -6.64 -11.12
C PHE A 107 8.67 -6.14 -12.53
N ASP A 108 8.94 -6.98 -13.54
CA ASP A 108 8.85 -6.64 -14.97
C ASP A 108 7.46 -6.89 -15.58
N ALA A 109 6.47 -7.22 -14.75
CA ALA A 109 5.09 -7.52 -15.08
C ALA A 109 4.20 -7.14 -13.88
N ASP A 110 2.92 -7.50 -13.96
CA ASP A 110 1.99 -7.35 -12.84
C ASP A 110 2.51 -8.09 -11.59
N LEU A 111 2.22 -7.54 -10.41
CA LEU A 111 2.52 -8.10 -9.10
C LEU A 111 1.23 -8.19 -8.28
N THR A 112 0.83 -9.42 -7.93
CA THR A 112 -0.31 -9.71 -7.07
C THR A 112 0.17 -10.20 -5.71
N LEU A 113 -0.40 -9.65 -4.65
CA LEU A 113 -0.10 -10.04 -3.28
C LEU A 113 -1.24 -10.90 -2.72
N ASP A 114 -1.05 -12.22 -2.69
CA ASP A 114 -1.95 -13.13 -1.94
C ASP A 114 -1.54 -13.25 -0.46
N GLY A 115 -0.40 -12.64 -0.09
CA GLY A 115 0.15 -12.60 1.24
C GLY A 115 0.96 -11.31 1.47
N PRO A 116 1.37 -11.03 2.71
CA PRO A 116 2.04 -9.76 3.01
C PRO A 116 3.41 -9.62 2.35
N LEU A 117 3.71 -8.42 1.85
CA LEU A 117 5.02 -8.06 1.30
C LEU A 117 5.61 -6.85 2.03
N VAL A 118 6.86 -6.99 2.48
CA VAL A 118 7.66 -5.86 2.97
C VAL A 118 8.89 -5.70 2.08
N VAL A 119 9.07 -4.52 1.52
CA VAL A 119 10.26 -4.12 0.76
C VAL A 119 11.05 -3.09 1.58
N LEU A 120 12.26 -3.48 1.99
CA LEU A 120 13.21 -2.65 2.70
C LEU A 120 14.11 -1.87 1.71
N GLY A 121 13.47 -1.07 0.86
CA GLY A 121 14.07 -0.33 -0.24
C GLY A 121 13.00 0.28 -1.14
N ASP A 122 13.36 0.58 -2.37
CA ASP A 122 12.40 1.03 -3.39
C ASP A 122 11.69 -0.17 -4.05
N LEU A 123 10.41 -0.03 -4.36
CA LEU A 123 9.64 -1.01 -5.12
C LEU A 123 9.23 -0.43 -6.48
N THR A 124 9.60 -1.12 -7.56
CA THR A 124 9.11 -0.80 -8.92
C THR A 124 8.38 -1.98 -9.54
N VAL A 125 7.17 -1.76 -10.02
CA VAL A 125 6.36 -2.72 -10.77
C VAL A 125 6.05 -2.13 -12.15
N ASP A 126 6.40 -2.83 -13.23
CA ASP A 126 6.19 -2.30 -14.60
C ASP A 126 4.75 -2.46 -15.10
N GLY A 127 3.84 -3.03 -14.30
CA GLY A 127 2.44 -3.30 -14.61
C GLY A 127 1.47 -2.88 -13.49
N LEU A 128 0.50 -3.75 -13.19
CA LEU A 128 -0.43 -3.61 -12.06
C LEU A 128 0.21 -4.13 -10.78
N LEU A 129 0.17 -3.34 -9.72
CA LEU A 129 0.36 -3.81 -8.35
C LEU A 129 -1.03 -3.94 -7.71
N SER A 130 -1.38 -5.15 -7.28
CA SER A 130 -2.61 -5.42 -6.54
C SER A 130 -2.24 -6.07 -5.22
N ASP A 131 -2.55 -5.37 -4.13
CA ASP A 131 -2.26 -5.81 -2.77
C ASP A 131 -3.29 -6.80 -2.22
N GLY A 132 -4.43 -7.02 -2.89
CA GLY A 132 -5.39 -8.05 -2.55
C GLY A 132 -6.50 -7.57 -1.60
N ASP A 133 -6.74 -8.33 -0.54
CA ASP A 133 -7.80 -8.11 0.45
C ASP A 133 -7.19 -8.04 1.85
N VAL A 134 -7.71 -7.16 2.70
CA VAL A 134 -7.22 -6.93 4.07
C VAL A 134 -7.06 -8.22 4.90
N ASP A 135 -7.89 -9.24 4.65
CA ASP A 135 -7.85 -10.51 5.36
C ASP A 135 -6.62 -11.37 4.99
N ARG A 136 -5.91 -11.00 3.91
CA ARG A 136 -4.89 -11.84 3.27
C ARG A 136 -3.52 -11.20 3.25
N SER A 137 -3.45 -9.88 3.09
CA SER A 137 -2.23 -9.21 2.64
C SER A 137 -2.11 -7.79 3.17
N PHE A 138 -0.90 -7.25 3.02
CA PHE A 138 -0.57 -5.84 3.20
C PHE A 138 0.74 -5.58 2.44
N LEU A 139 1.00 -4.32 2.10
CA LEU A 139 2.26 -3.88 1.53
C LEU A 139 2.95 -2.88 2.44
N VAL A 140 4.26 -3.04 2.63
CA VAL A 140 5.12 -1.99 3.18
C VAL A 140 6.32 -1.77 2.27
N VAL A 141 6.56 -0.52 1.91
CA VAL A 141 7.74 -0.09 1.15
C VAL A 141 8.43 1.01 1.94
N THR A 142 9.66 0.77 2.40
CA THR A 142 10.39 1.77 3.19
C THR A 142 10.99 2.89 2.35
N GLY A 143 11.11 2.67 1.04
CA GLY A 143 11.54 3.67 0.06
C GLY A 143 10.37 4.18 -0.77
N LYS A 144 10.63 4.37 -2.06
CA LYS A 144 9.65 4.84 -3.05
C LYS A 144 8.91 3.69 -3.70
N LEU A 145 7.64 3.91 -4.03
CA LEU A 145 6.85 2.99 -4.84
C LEU A 145 6.58 3.61 -6.22
N ARG A 146 6.96 2.88 -7.27
CA ARG A 146 6.58 3.18 -8.65
C ARG A 146 5.82 2.01 -9.26
N THR A 147 4.63 2.28 -9.79
CA THR A 147 3.87 1.30 -10.57
C THR A 147 3.18 2.00 -11.76
N ARG A 148 2.60 1.26 -12.71
CA ARG A 148 1.69 1.88 -13.68
C ARG A 148 0.30 2.02 -13.08
N ALA A 149 -0.19 0.93 -12.50
CA ALA A 149 -1.48 0.87 -11.86
C ALA A 149 -1.32 0.32 -10.44
N LEU A 150 -2.01 0.93 -9.47
CA LEU A 150 -2.13 0.44 -8.11
C LEU A 150 -3.60 0.16 -7.82
N LEU A 151 -3.90 -1.06 -7.39
CA LEU A 151 -5.12 -1.41 -6.69
C LEU A 151 -4.76 -1.67 -5.22
N SER A 152 -5.22 -0.79 -4.34
CA SER A 152 -5.07 -0.85 -2.88
C SER A 152 -6.40 -1.29 -2.29
N GLY A 153 -6.52 -2.56 -1.90
CA GLY A 153 -7.67 -3.17 -1.25
C GLY A 153 -7.41 -3.60 0.19
N ALA A 154 -6.15 -3.69 0.59
CA ALA A 154 -5.68 -3.99 1.93
C ALA A 154 -4.99 -2.75 2.55
N PHE A 155 -4.01 -2.98 3.42
CA PHE A 155 -3.20 -1.89 3.99
C PHE A 155 -1.87 -1.74 3.26
N ASP A 156 -1.69 -0.57 2.67
CA ASP A 156 -0.49 -0.19 1.93
C ASP A 156 0.22 0.97 2.63
N LEU A 157 1.51 0.80 2.90
CA LEU A 157 2.35 1.84 3.45
C LEU A 157 3.57 2.07 2.56
N VAL A 158 3.72 3.29 2.05
CA VAL A 158 4.89 3.75 1.32
C VAL A 158 5.53 4.90 2.09
N LEU A 159 6.74 4.72 2.59
CA LEU A 159 7.38 5.76 3.41
C LEU A 159 7.98 6.90 2.59
N GLY A 160 8.33 6.62 1.33
CA GLY A 160 8.77 7.61 0.36
C GLY A 160 7.63 8.10 -0.53
N ASP A 161 8.01 8.51 -1.74
CA ASP A 161 7.06 8.97 -2.76
C ASP A 161 6.32 7.79 -3.39
N LEU A 162 5.04 7.98 -3.71
CA LEU A 162 4.23 7.08 -4.53
C LEU A 162 3.99 7.72 -5.91
N HIS A 163 4.37 7.00 -6.96
CA HIS A 163 4.07 7.36 -8.34
C HIS A 163 3.37 6.20 -9.03
N ALA A 164 2.11 6.40 -9.42
CA ALA A 164 1.37 5.54 -10.32
C ALA A 164 0.70 6.37 -11.41
N ASP A 165 0.37 5.79 -12.56
CA ASP A 165 -0.48 6.48 -13.54
C ASP A 165 -1.95 6.44 -13.05
N VAL A 166 -2.34 5.35 -12.40
CA VAL A 166 -3.65 5.17 -11.75
C VAL A 166 -3.49 4.59 -10.36
N VAL A 167 -4.24 5.14 -9.41
CA VAL A 167 -4.46 4.56 -8.08
C VAL A 167 -5.96 4.36 -7.88
N VAL A 168 -6.36 3.13 -7.54
CA VAL A 168 -7.70 2.79 -7.10
C VAL A 168 -7.58 2.24 -5.70
N CYS A 169 -8.22 2.92 -4.75
CA CYS A 169 -8.35 2.47 -3.37
C CYS A 169 -9.76 1.90 -3.21
N PHE A 170 -9.85 0.60 -2.93
CA PHE A 170 -11.08 -0.19 -2.97
C PHE A 170 -11.40 -0.79 -1.59
N ASN A 171 -12.68 -0.86 -1.25
CA ASN A 171 -13.20 -1.39 0.02
C ASN A 171 -12.82 -0.55 1.25
N ASN A 172 -13.63 -0.60 2.30
CA ASN A 172 -13.49 0.28 3.46
C ASN A 172 -12.70 -0.32 4.64
N ASP A 173 -12.22 -1.54 4.50
CA ASP A 173 -11.49 -2.22 5.57
C ASP A 173 -9.97 -1.99 5.51
N GLY A 174 -9.46 -1.32 4.48
CA GLY A 174 -8.04 -1.08 4.23
C GLY A 174 -7.62 0.39 4.32
N GLY A 175 -6.37 0.66 3.97
CA GLY A 175 -5.87 2.03 3.91
C GLY A 175 -4.55 2.21 3.17
N LEU A 176 -4.43 3.34 2.47
CA LEU A 176 -3.21 3.75 1.78
C LEU A 176 -2.50 4.90 2.52
N GLY A 177 -1.34 4.62 3.11
CA GLY A 177 -0.47 5.61 3.74
C GLY A 177 0.74 5.95 2.89
N VAL A 178 0.94 7.24 2.57
CA VAL A 178 2.11 7.74 1.83
C VAL A 178 2.85 8.81 2.65
N GLY A 179 4.10 8.51 3.01
CA GLY A 179 4.95 9.42 3.78
C GLY A 179 5.56 10.56 2.96
N GLY A 180 5.70 10.38 1.65
CA GLY A 180 6.16 11.40 0.70
C GLY A 180 5.05 12.01 -0.14
N ASP A 181 5.41 12.42 -1.37
CA ASP A 181 4.44 12.93 -2.34
C ASP A 181 3.69 11.77 -3.02
N LEU A 182 2.40 11.97 -3.32
CA LEU A 182 1.60 11.09 -4.19
C LEU A 182 1.39 11.78 -5.53
N VAL A 183 1.79 11.13 -6.63
CA VAL A 183 1.60 11.62 -8.00
C VAL A 183 0.84 10.58 -8.82
N THR A 184 -0.31 10.98 -9.36
CA THR A 184 -1.13 10.12 -10.23
C THR A 184 -1.99 10.92 -11.22
N GLU A 185 -2.31 10.33 -12.37
CA GLU A 185 -3.24 10.95 -13.33
C GLU A 185 -4.68 10.77 -12.87
N LEU A 186 -5.02 9.59 -12.36
CA LEU A 186 -6.34 9.26 -11.82
C LEU A 186 -6.20 8.65 -10.42
N PHE A 187 -6.95 9.20 -9.48
CA PHE A 187 -7.10 8.67 -8.14
C PHE A 187 -8.58 8.37 -7.91
N VAL A 188 -8.92 7.13 -7.60
CA VAL A 188 -10.28 6.72 -7.26
C VAL A 188 -10.29 6.22 -5.83
N GLN A 189 -11.09 6.85 -4.98
CA GLN A 189 -11.32 6.43 -3.59
C GLN A 189 -12.75 5.93 -3.45
N ASP A 190 -12.89 4.61 -3.30
CA ASP A 190 -14.15 3.88 -3.12
C ASP A 190 -14.20 3.36 -1.67
N ASP A 191 -14.72 4.21 -0.78
CA ASP A 191 -14.85 4.03 0.68
C ASP A 191 -13.56 3.64 1.45
N HIS A 192 -12.40 3.67 0.77
CA HIS A 192 -11.10 3.29 1.33
C HIS A 192 -10.41 4.48 2.02
N SER A 193 -9.76 4.22 3.16
CA SER A 193 -9.01 5.27 3.86
C SER A 193 -7.70 5.60 3.13
N TYR A 194 -7.27 6.85 3.17
CA TYR A 194 -5.95 7.23 2.68
C TYR A 194 -5.39 8.40 3.47
N GLU A 195 -4.07 8.44 3.59
CA GLU A 195 -3.36 9.57 4.16
C GLU A 195 -2.07 9.81 3.39
N VAL A 196 -1.83 11.08 3.03
CA VAL A 196 -0.64 11.52 2.31
C VAL A 196 -0.01 12.67 3.10
N THR A 197 1.23 12.48 3.58
CA THR A 197 1.95 13.50 4.34
C THR A 197 2.51 14.60 3.44
N GLY A 198 2.95 14.24 2.24
CA GLY A 198 3.47 15.18 1.23
C GLY A 198 2.37 15.80 0.38
N ALA A 199 2.75 16.31 -0.80
CA ALA A 199 1.79 16.88 -1.74
C ALA A 199 1.07 15.79 -2.53
N MET A 200 -0.25 15.90 -2.64
CA MET A 200 -1.06 15.07 -3.52
C MET A 200 -1.24 15.78 -4.87
N ARG A 201 -0.60 15.28 -5.92
CA ARG A 201 -0.70 15.81 -7.29
C ARG A 201 -1.52 14.84 -8.12
N VAL A 202 -2.83 15.07 -8.11
CA VAL A 202 -3.82 14.28 -8.84
C VAL A 202 -4.43 15.12 -9.93
N ARG A 203 -4.44 14.63 -11.17
CA ARG A 203 -5.13 15.33 -12.26
C ARG A 203 -6.64 15.13 -12.18
N LEU A 204 -7.10 13.92 -11.87
CA LEU A 204 -8.50 13.56 -11.79
C LEU A 204 -8.81 12.79 -10.49
N PRO A 205 -9.19 13.48 -9.41
CA PRO A 205 -9.59 12.85 -8.16
C PRO A 205 -11.09 12.50 -8.16
N VAL A 206 -11.42 11.21 -8.06
CA VAL A 206 -12.79 10.70 -7.89
C VAL A 206 -12.90 10.17 -6.47
N LEU A 207 -13.61 10.88 -5.60
CA LEU A 207 -13.72 10.55 -4.17
C LEU A 207 -15.19 10.30 -3.83
N ASP A 208 -15.49 9.16 -3.23
CA ASP A 208 -16.82 8.88 -2.68
C ASP A 208 -17.11 9.74 -1.45
N TRP A 209 -16.08 9.97 -0.64
CA TRP A 209 -16.19 10.82 0.53
C TRP A 209 -15.02 11.80 0.57
N PRO A 210 -15.22 13.07 0.16
CA PRO A 210 -14.17 14.04 0.31
C PRO A 210 -13.86 14.20 1.79
N ALA A 211 -12.62 13.92 2.16
CA ALA A 211 -12.13 14.31 3.47
C ALA A 211 -12.28 15.84 3.58
N ASP A 212 -12.88 16.34 4.66
CA ASP A 212 -13.16 17.78 4.85
C ASP A 212 -11.90 18.68 4.78
N ASP A 213 -10.71 18.07 4.74
CA ASP A 213 -9.38 18.67 4.74
C ASP A 213 -8.54 18.37 3.48
N THR A 214 -9.09 17.68 2.46
CA THR A 214 -8.34 17.48 1.21
C THR A 214 -8.24 18.78 0.41
N GLU A 215 -7.04 19.14 -0.06
CA GLU A 215 -6.84 20.26 -1.00
C GLU A 215 -7.31 19.93 -2.43
N LEU A 216 -7.82 18.70 -2.65
CA LEU A 216 -8.33 18.25 -3.93
C LEU A 216 -9.73 18.82 -4.21
N ASP A 217 -10.00 19.08 -5.50
CA ASP A 217 -11.33 19.40 -6.02
C ASP A 217 -11.93 18.13 -6.64
N PRO A 218 -12.63 17.29 -5.86
CA PRO A 218 -13.12 15.99 -6.32
C PRO A 218 -14.16 16.14 -7.44
N VAL A 219 -14.12 15.22 -8.39
CA VAL A 219 -15.08 15.14 -9.49
C VAL A 219 -15.93 13.88 -9.36
N THR A 220 -17.10 13.90 -9.98
CA THR A 220 -17.94 12.69 -10.03
C THR A 220 -17.36 11.65 -11.00
N ALA A 221 -17.79 10.40 -10.86
CA ALA A 221 -17.49 9.36 -11.85
C ALA A 221 -17.91 9.78 -13.28
N ALA A 222 -19.03 10.49 -13.42
CA ALA A 222 -19.51 11.00 -14.70
C ALA A 222 -18.57 12.07 -15.31
N ASP A 223 -18.09 13.00 -14.49
CA ASP A 223 -17.11 14.01 -14.91
C ASP A 223 -15.78 13.35 -15.30
N ALA A 224 -15.34 12.36 -14.52
CA ALA A 224 -14.14 11.60 -14.83
C ALA A 224 -14.29 10.80 -16.13
N ALA A 225 -15.47 10.23 -16.39
CA ALA A 225 -15.74 9.49 -17.61
C ALA A 225 -15.60 10.35 -18.88
N ALA A 226 -15.79 11.68 -18.80
CA ALA A 226 -15.51 12.57 -19.92
C ALA A 226 -14.03 12.53 -20.35
N TRP A 227 -13.11 12.24 -19.42
CA TRP A 227 -11.68 12.08 -19.69
C TRP A 227 -11.28 10.67 -20.11
N LEU A 228 -12.22 9.73 -20.17
CA LEU A 228 -11.97 8.35 -20.59
C LEU A 228 -12.57 8.10 -21.99
N PRO A 229 -12.08 7.08 -22.73
CA PRO A 229 -12.79 6.64 -23.94
C PRO A 229 -14.23 6.19 -23.61
N PRO A 230 -15.12 6.03 -24.60
CA PRO A 230 -16.48 5.58 -24.35
C PRO A 230 -16.54 4.18 -23.70
N GLY A 231 -17.48 3.99 -22.77
CA GLY A 231 -17.80 2.68 -22.18
C GLY A 231 -17.02 2.31 -20.90
N TYR A 232 -16.49 3.31 -20.17
CA TYR A 232 -15.87 3.12 -18.84
C TYR A 232 -16.78 3.57 -17.70
N LEU A 233 -18.00 4.03 -18.01
CA LEU A 233 -19.01 4.39 -17.03
C LEU A 233 -20.20 3.44 -17.22
N ALA A 234 -20.60 2.76 -16.15
CA ALA A 234 -21.78 1.93 -16.10
C ALA A 234 -22.47 2.16 -14.75
N ASP A 235 -23.78 2.39 -14.76
CA ASP A 235 -24.57 2.61 -13.55
C ASP A 235 -23.99 3.69 -12.61
N ASP A 236 -23.48 4.77 -13.21
CA ASP A 236 -22.81 5.90 -12.53
C ASP A 236 -21.49 5.56 -11.81
N GLU A 237 -20.93 4.36 -12.05
CA GLU A 237 -19.64 3.91 -11.53
C GLU A 237 -18.60 3.75 -12.66
N LEU A 238 -17.33 4.02 -12.33
CA LEU A 238 -16.22 3.79 -13.25
C LEU A 238 -15.87 2.29 -13.30
N ASP A 239 -15.61 1.75 -14.49
CA ASP A 239 -15.02 0.42 -14.68
C ASP A 239 -13.52 0.45 -14.31
N THR A 240 -13.25 0.59 -13.01
CA THR A 240 -11.91 0.69 -12.43
C THR A 240 -11.03 -0.49 -12.81
N TRP A 241 -11.59 -1.69 -12.88
CA TRP A 241 -10.87 -2.89 -13.31
C TRP A 241 -10.38 -2.84 -14.76
N ARG A 242 -11.20 -2.29 -15.68
CA ARG A 242 -10.75 -2.06 -17.05
C ARG A 242 -9.66 -0.99 -17.10
N ILE A 243 -9.84 0.12 -16.38
CA ILE A 243 -8.86 1.21 -16.29
C ILE A 243 -7.51 0.70 -15.80
N LEU A 244 -7.49 -0.07 -14.70
CA LEU A 244 -6.29 -0.64 -14.10
C LEU A 244 -5.56 -1.56 -15.10
N ARG A 245 -6.27 -2.49 -15.73
CA ARG A 245 -5.68 -3.46 -16.68
C ARG A 245 -5.09 -2.78 -17.92
N GLU A 246 -5.80 -1.81 -18.49
CA GLU A 246 -5.30 -1.11 -19.68
C GLU A 246 -4.10 -0.21 -19.34
N THR A 247 -4.12 0.45 -18.18
CA THR A 247 -2.98 1.22 -17.65
C THR A 247 -1.76 0.32 -17.43
N ALA A 248 -1.94 -0.85 -16.81
CA ALA A 248 -0.88 -1.83 -16.62
C ALA A 248 -0.26 -2.29 -17.95
N ALA A 249 -1.10 -2.48 -18.99
CA ALA A 249 -0.66 -2.79 -20.34
C ALA A 249 0.08 -1.63 -21.06
N GLY A 250 0.16 -0.44 -20.44
CA GLY A 250 0.89 0.72 -20.94
C GLY A 250 0.05 1.68 -21.77
N HIS A 251 -1.28 1.57 -21.71
CA HIS A 251 -2.18 2.53 -22.31
C HIS A 251 -2.47 3.66 -21.31
N SER A 252 -2.41 4.92 -21.76
CA SER A 252 -2.91 6.02 -20.92
C SER A 252 -4.42 5.84 -20.74
N PRO A 253 -4.93 5.81 -19.50
CA PRO A 253 -6.36 5.73 -19.26
C PRO A 253 -7.06 7.03 -19.65
N LEU A 254 -6.38 8.16 -19.51
CA LEU A 254 -6.93 9.48 -19.75
C LEU A 254 -6.67 9.97 -21.18
N LEU A 255 -7.68 10.64 -21.72
CA LEU A 255 -7.60 11.47 -22.91
C LEU A 255 -6.83 12.77 -22.62
N ALA A 256 -6.29 13.38 -23.68
CA ALA A 256 -5.62 14.68 -23.57
C ALA A 256 -6.60 15.81 -23.20
N GLU A 257 -7.85 15.70 -23.64
CA GLU A 257 -8.94 16.66 -23.41
C GLU A 257 -10.24 15.90 -23.09
N PRO A 258 -11.16 16.48 -22.30
CA PRO A 258 -12.42 15.84 -21.97
C PRO A 258 -13.34 15.82 -23.19
N ARG A 259 -14.15 14.78 -23.30
CA ARG A 259 -15.24 14.68 -24.28
C ARG A 259 -16.35 15.68 -23.94
N HIS A 260 -17.00 16.20 -24.97
CA HIS A 260 -18.17 17.07 -24.87
C HIS A 260 -19.49 16.29 -24.87
#